data_AF-I3VUA3-F1
#
_entry.id   AF-I3VUA3-F1
#
_cell.length_a   1.000
_cell.length_b   1.000
_cell.length_c   1.000
_cell.angle_alpha   90.00
_cell.angle_beta   90.00
_cell.angle_gamma   90.00
#
_symmetry.space_group_name_H-M   'P 1'
#
loop_
_entity.id
_entity.type
_entity.pdbx_description
1 polymer ?
#
loop_
_entity_poly.entity_id
_entity_poly.type
_entity_poly.pdbx_seq_one_letter_code
_entity_poly.pdbx_strand_id
1 'polypeptide(L)'
;MKGKYSLIKFISDFLLGLGFIFTISPIILYCFIHGNYERYIWIINGPYPFSHFGSGPFQLFMYLSLLIVGTVLITISMIIKRIKKE
;
A
#
# COMPACT_ATOMS: atom_id res chain seq x y z
N MET A 1 -8.87 32.40 6.13
CA MET A 1 -9.16 31.45 5.01
C MET A 1 -7.93 30.74 4.40
N LYS A 2 -6.69 31.27 4.48
CA LYS A 2 -5.48 30.61 3.91
C LYS A 2 -5.12 29.23 4.53
N GLY A 3 -5.29 29.05 5.84
CA GLY A 3 -4.89 27.82 6.54
C GLY A 3 -5.65 26.55 6.11
N LYS A 4 -6.99 26.64 5.96
CA LYS A 4 -7.81 25.51 5.49
C LYS A 4 -7.43 25.07 4.08
N TYR A 5 -7.05 26.00 3.20
CA TYR A 5 -6.68 25.67 1.83
C TYR A 5 -5.35 24.90 1.78
N SER A 6 -4.39 25.32 2.59
CA SER A 6 -3.09 24.64 2.77
C SER A 6 -3.24 23.23 3.34
N LEU A 7 -4.12 23.06 4.34
CA LEU A 7 -4.34 21.76 4.99
C LEU A 7 -4.89 20.71 4.00
N ILE A 8 -5.93 21.06 3.22
CA ILE A 8 -6.53 20.10 2.27
C ILE A 8 -5.54 19.73 1.16
N LYS A 9 -4.71 20.68 0.71
CA LYS A 9 -3.65 20.38 -0.27
C LYS A 9 -2.66 19.37 0.32
N PHE A 10 -2.19 19.62 1.54
CA PHE A 10 -1.30 18.69 2.25
C PHE A 10 -1.92 17.30 2.42
N ILE A 11 -3.18 17.21 2.86
CA ILE A 11 -3.90 15.93 3.02
C ILE A 11 -3.98 15.20 1.68
N SER A 12 -4.33 15.90 0.61
CA SER A 12 -4.43 15.29 -0.72
C SER A 12 -3.07 14.79 -1.24
N ASP A 13 -2.00 15.57 -1.08
CA ASP A 13 -0.64 15.14 -1.46
C ASP A 13 -0.16 13.95 -0.61
N PHE A 14 -0.49 13.95 0.69
CA PHE A 14 -0.19 12.85 1.60
C PHE A 14 -0.94 11.55 1.22
N LEU A 15 -2.24 11.65 0.91
CA LEU A 15 -3.04 10.51 0.43
C LEU A 15 -2.49 9.96 -0.88
N LEU A 16 -2.03 10.83 -1.78
CA LEU A 16 -1.42 10.41 -3.05
C LEU A 16 -0.13 9.63 -2.81
N GLY A 17 0.75 10.17 -1.95
CA GLY A 17 2.02 9.52 -1.58
C GLY A 17 1.79 8.16 -0.92
N LEU A 18 0.89 8.09 0.06
CA LEU A 18 0.50 6.82 0.69
C LEU A 18 -0.07 5.83 -0.32
N GLY A 19 -0.94 6.31 -1.21
CA GLY A 19 -1.52 5.48 -2.25
C GLY A 19 -0.46 4.81 -3.12
N PHE A 20 0.54 5.57 -3.59
CA PHE A 20 1.67 5.00 -4.34
C PHE A 20 2.50 4.01 -3.53
N ILE A 21 2.77 4.28 -2.26
CA ILE A 21 3.49 3.35 -1.37
C ILE A 21 2.73 2.03 -1.28
N PHE A 22 1.43 2.07 -1.02
CA PHE A 22 0.59 0.87 -0.95
C PHE A 22 0.52 0.13 -2.29
N THR A 23 0.42 0.82 -3.43
CA THR A 23 0.41 0.20 -4.75
C THR A 23 1.72 -0.50 -5.11
N ILE A 24 2.88 0.05 -4.72
CA ILE A 24 4.19 -0.55 -5.00
C ILE A 24 4.55 -1.64 -3.97
N SER A 25 3.98 -1.57 -2.76
CA SER A 25 4.29 -2.47 -1.65
C SER A 25 4.20 -3.98 -1.96
N PRO A 26 3.27 -4.51 -2.79
CA PRO A 26 3.22 -5.94 -3.10
C PRO A 26 4.49 -6.43 -3.81
N ILE A 27 5.05 -5.60 -4.69
CA ILE A 27 6.28 -5.93 -5.44
C ILE A 27 7.46 -5.97 -4.46
N ILE A 28 7.60 -4.94 -3.63
CA ILE A 28 8.65 -4.86 -2.62
C ILE A 28 8.55 -6.04 -1.66
N LEU A 29 7.34 -6.34 -1.18
CA LEU A 29 7.07 -7.43 -0.25
C LEU A 29 7.36 -8.80 -0.89
N TYR A 30 6.99 -8.99 -2.15
CA TYR A 30 7.31 -10.21 -2.90
C TYR A 30 8.83 -10.41 -3.02
N CYS A 31 9.56 -9.38 -3.44
CA CYS A 31 11.02 -9.41 -3.53
C CYS A 31 11.67 -9.63 -2.15
N PHE A 32 11.12 -9.04 -1.09
CA PHE A 32 11.61 -9.26 0.26
C PHE A 32 11.40 -10.70 0.70
N ILE A 33 10.21 -11.28 0.51
CA ILE A 33 9.92 -12.64 0.94
C ILE A 33 10.74 -13.66 0.13
N HIS A 34 10.82 -13.51 -1.19
CA HIS A 34 11.38 -14.54 -2.08
C HIS A 34 12.84 -14.30 -2.49
N GLY A 35 13.41 -13.12 -2.21
CA GLY A 35 14.76 -12.77 -2.64
C GLY A 35 15.89 -13.50 -1.91
N ASN A 36 15.59 -14.27 -0.86
CA ASN A 36 16.56 -15.10 -0.15
C ASN A 36 15.86 -16.34 0.41
N TYR A 37 16.39 -17.53 0.10
CA TYR A 37 15.79 -18.81 0.49
C TYR A 37 15.73 -19.01 2.01
N GLU A 38 16.83 -18.77 2.73
CA GLU A 38 16.87 -18.88 4.19
C GLU A 38 15.87 -17.94 4.86
N ARG A 39 15.77 -16.70 4.35
CA ARG A 39 14.78 -15.73 4.81
C ARG A 39 13.36 -16.19 4.54
N TYR A 40 13.09 -16.74 3.36
CA TYR A 40 11.78 -17.29 3.02
C TYR A 40 11.37 -18.39 4.02
N ILE A 41 12.26 -19.37 4.24
CA ILE A 41 12.02 -20.47 5.19
C ILE A 41 11.82 -19.95 6.61
N TRP A 42 12.60 -18.96 7.04
CA TRP A 42 12.43 -18.33 8.35
C TRP A 42 11.06 -17.63 8.49
N ILE A 43 10.61 -16.90 7.46
CA ILE A 43 9.31 -16.20 7.45
C ILE A 43 8.15 -17.19 7.57
N ILE A 44 8.14 -18.26 6.77
CA ILE A 44 7.02 -19.22 6.75
C ILE A 44 6.98 -20.15 7.97
N ASN A 45 8.08 -20.26 8.72
CA ASN A 45 8.12 -20.94 10.01
C ASN A 45 7.85 -19.99 11.20
N GLY A 46 7.65 -18.69 10.93
CA GLY A 46 7.38 -17.68 11.95
C GLY A 46 5.97 -17.76 12.54
N PRO A 47 5.64 -16.88 13.50
CA PRO A 47 4.29 -16.79 14.04
C PRO A 47 3.31 -16.26 12.98
N TYR A 48 2.00 -16.49 13.19
CA TYR A 48 0.96 -15.85 12.39
C TYR A 48 1.12 -14.32 12.43
N PRO A 49 0.95 -13.58 11.31
CA PRO A 49 0.51 -14.04 9.99
C PRO A 49 1.64 -14.55 9.07
N PHE A 50 2.89 -14.49 9.51
CA PHE A 50 4.05 -14.76 8.66
C PHE A 50 4.13 -16.20 8.17
N SER A 51 3.71 -17.15 9.00
CA SER A 51 3.63 -18.57 8.61
C SER A 51 2.76 -18.83 7.38
N HIS A 52 1.80 -17.95 7.09
CA HIS A 52 0.87 -18.12 5.99
C HIS A 52 1.35 -17.46 4.69
N PHE A 53 2.48 -16.73 4.70
CA PHE A 53 3.06 -16.17 3.47
C PHE A 53 3.56 -17.24 2.50
N GLY A 54 3.83 -18.48 2.95
CA GLY A 54 4.10 -19.60 2.05
C GLY A 54 2.86 -20.08 1.29
N SER A 55 1.67 -19.66 1.69
CA SER A 55 0.41 -20.02 1.03
C SER A 55 0.07 -19.00 -0.07
N GLY A 56 -0.09 -19.51 -1.30
CA GLY A 56 -0.50 -18.69 -2.45
C GLY A 56 -1.78 -17.87 -2.19
N PRO A 57 -2.86 -18.46 -1.65
CA PRO A 57 -4.11 -17.73 -1.41
C PRO A 57 -3.98 -16.57 -0.42
N PHE A 58 -3.28 -16.75 0.71
CA PHE A 58 -3.09 -15.69 1.70
C PHE A 58 -2.25 -14.55 1.13
N GLN A 59 -1.14 -14.89 0.45
CA GLN A 59 -0.27 -13.91 -0.17
C GLN A 59 -1.00 -13.10 -1.24
N LEU A 60 -1.81 -13.76 -2.09
CA LEU A 60 -2.61 -13.10 -3.11
C LEU A 60 -3.64 -12.16 -2.50
N PHE A 61 -4.35 -12.58 -1.45
CA PHE A 61 -5.31 -11.74 -0.75
C PHE A 61 -4.66 -10.50 -0.13
N MET A 62 -3.50 -10.66 0.50
CA MET A 62 -2.72 -9.56 1.06
C MET A 62 -2.28 -8.57 -0.03
N TYR A 63 -1.75 -9.08 -1.15
CA TYR A 63 -1.25 -8.24 -2.24
C TYR A 63 -2.38 -7.48 -2.94
N LEU A 64 -3.51 -8.14 -3.20
CA LEU A 64 -4.70 -7.50 -3.76
C LEU A 64 -5.25 -6.44 -2.81
N SER A 65 -5.31 -6.72 -1.51
CA SER A 65 -5.77 -5.75 -0.51
C SER A 65 -4.91 -4.49 -0.52
N LEU A 66 -3.58 -4.63 -0.58
CA LEU A 66 -2.65 -3.51 -0.68
C LEU A 66 -2.84 -2.71 -1.97
N LEU A 67 -3.00 -3.38 -3.12
CA LEU A 67 -3.29 -2.72 -4.40
C LEU A 67 -4.61 -1.94 -4.37
N ILE A 68 -5.67 -2.55 -3.83
CA ILE A 68 -7.00 -1.93 -3.74
C ILE A 68 -6.93 -0.69 -2.86
N VAL A 69 -6.36 -0.81 -1.65
CA VAL A 69 -6.19 0.32 -0.73
C VAL A 69 -5.38 1.44 -1.39
N GLY A 70 -4.25 1.11 -2.03
CA GLY A 70 -3.43 2.10 -2.73
C GLY A 70 -4.20 2.82 -3.84
N THR A 71 -4.90 2.07 -4.68
CA THR A 71 -5.68 2.61 -5.80
C THR A 71 -6.83 3.50 -5.32
N VAL A 72 -7.53 3.10 -4.25
CA VAL A 72 -8.59 3.90 -3.64
C VAL A 72 -8.04 5.22 -3.08
N LEU A 73 -6.90 5.19 -2.39
CA LEU A 73 -6.26 6.39 -1.85
C LEU A 73 -5.84 7.37 -2.95
N ILE A 74 -5.24 6.87 -4.03
CA ILE A 74 -4.88 7.69 -5.21
C ILE A 74 -6.15 8.31 -5.81
N THR A 75 -7.20 7.52 -5.99
CA THR A 75 -8.46 7.97 -6.60
C THR A 75 -9.10 9.08 -5.76
N ILE A 76 -9.20 8.89 -4.44
CA ILE A 76 -9.72 9.91 -3.51
C ILE A 76 -8.87 11.19 -3.58
N SER A 77 -7.54 11.06 -3.58
CA SER A 77 -6.64 12.20 -3.72
C SER A 77 -6.91 12.98 -5.01
N MET A 78 -7.03 12.29 -6.15
CA MET A 78 -7.29 12.91 -7.45
C MET A 78 -8.65 13.62 -7.49
N ILE A 79 -9.69 13.02 -6.90
CA ILE A 79 -11.03 13.64 -6.79
C ILE A 79 -10.94 14.94 -5.98
N ILE A 80 -10.27 14.92 -4.83
CA ILE A 80 -10.09 16.12 -3.99
C ILE A 80 -9.34 17.22 -4.75
N LYS A 81 -8.29 16.87 -5.50
CA LYS A 81 -7.53 17.84 -6.32
C LYS A 81 -8.39 18.42 -7.45
N ARG A 82 -9.24 17.61 -8.07
CA ARG A 82 -10.12 18.04 -9.16
C ARG A 82 -11.17 19.02 -8.68
N ILE A 83 -11.90 18.69 -7.61
CA ILE A 83 -12.95 19.55 -7.02
C ILE A 83 -12.38 20.91 -6.58
N LYS A 84 -11.10 20.96 -6.20
CA LYS A 84 -10.43 22.21 -5.79
C LYS A 84 -9.83 23.04 -6.92
N LYS A 85 -9.64 22.45 -8.10
CA LYS A 85 -9.07 23.12 -9.27
C LYS A 85 -10.15 23.85 -10.07
N GLU A 86 -11.40 23.38 -9.98
CA GLU A 86 -12.62 24.12 -10.31
C GLU A 86 -12.94 25.15 -9.21
#